data_AF-A0A820L257-F1
#
_entry.id   AF-A0A820L257-F1
#
_cell.length_a   1.000
_cell.length_b   1.000
_cell.length_c   1.000
_cell.angle_alpha   90.00
_cell.angle_beta   90.00
_cell.angle_gamma   90.00
#
_symmetry.space_group_name_H-M   'P 1'
#
loop_
_entity.id
_entity.type
_entity.pdbx_description
1 polymer ?
#
loop_
_entity_poly.entity_id
_entity_poly.type
_entity_poly.pdbx_seq_one_letter_code
_entity_poly.pdbx_strand_id
1 'polypeptide(L)' 'MAEAFVTLTGEIQAKSPGISFINSNKGKPLLVVDDYAFKLNKATTTTKYWICVINGCAACN' A
#
# COMPACT_ATOMS: atom_id res chain seq x y z
N MET A 1 -6.74 -3.74 12.55
CA MET A 1 -6.04 -3.14 13.70
C MET A 1 -5.37 -1.89 13.19
N ALA A 2 -5.82 -0.71 13.62
CA ALA A 2 -5.20 0.57 13.27
C ALA A 2 -4.52 1.09 14.54
N GLU A 3 -3.21 1.28 14.48
CA GLU A 3 -2.41 1.83 15.58
C GLU A 3 -2.54 3.37 15.53
N ALA A 4 -2.92 4.00 16.64
CA ALA A 4 -2.91 5.45 16.79
C ALA A 4 -1.66 5.85 17.58
N PHE A 5 -0.83 6.74 17.02
CA PHE A 5 0.34 7.28 17.72
C PHE A 5 0.09 8.76 18.02
N VAL A 6 0.36 9.16 19.27
CA VAL A 6 0.25 10.56 19.72
C VAL A 6 1.53 11.29 19.33
N THR A 7 1.43 12.32 18.50
CA THR A 7 2.56 13.21 18.19
C THR A 7 2.76 14.24 19.30
N LEU A 8 3.98 14.80 19.39
CA LEU A 8 4.39 15.79 20.41
C LEU A 8 3.53 17.08 20.41
N THR A 9 2.69 17.28 19.39
CA THR A 9 1.71 18.38 19.28
C THR A 9 0.37 18.09 19.94
N GLY A 10 0.14 16.88 20.49
CA GLY A 10 -1.12 16.51 21.15
C GLY A 10 -2.28 16.22 20.19
N GLU A 11 -1.98 16.02 18.90
CA GLU A 11 -2.98 15.72 17.87
C GLU A 11 -3.08 14.20 17.66
N ILE A 12 -4.30 13.65 17.72
CA ILE A 12 -4.56 12.26 17.34
C ILE A 12 -4.65 12.23 15.81
N GLN A 13 -3.55 11.93 15.12
CA GLN A 13 -3.62 11.63 13.69
C GLN A 13 -3.91 10.15 13.47
N ALA A 14 -5.10 9.86 12.96
CA ALA A 14 -5.34 8.61 12.26
C ALA A 14 -4.46 8.61 11.00
N LYS A 15 -3.33 7.90 11.03
CA LYS A 15 -2.47 7.71 9.86
C LYS A 15 -3.27 6.90 8.84
N SER A 16 -3.93 7.57 7.91
CA SER A 16 -4.47 6.91 6.73
C SER A 16 -3.29 6.38 5.91
N PRO A 17 -3.33 5.14 5.44
CA PRO A 17 -2.25 4.60 4.63
C PRO A 17 -2.07 5.48 3.38
N GLY A 18 -0.84 5.92 3.14
CA GLY A 18 -0.50 6.73 1.97
C GLY A 18 -0.64 5.88 0.72
N ILE A 19 -1.61 6.17 -0.14
CA ILE A 19 -1.88 5.42 -1.37
C ILE A 19 -1.42 6.23 -2.58
N SER A 20 -0.57 5.64 -3.42
CA SER A 20 -0.16 6.23 -4.70
C SER A 20 -0.01 5.17 -5.79
N PHE A 21 0.00 5.60 -7.05
CA PHE A 21 0.26 4.73 -8.20
C PHE A 21 1.53 5.19 -8.90
N ILE A 22 2.42 4.25 -9.18
CA ILE A 22 3.65 4.49 -9.95
C ILE A 22 3.69 3.56 -11.17
N ASN A 23 4.46 3.91 -12.18
CA ASN A 23 4.73 3.02 -13.30
C ASN A 23 6.00 2.22 -13.02
N SER A 24 5.92 0.90 -13.18
CA SER A 24 7.09 0.05 -13.26
C SER A 24 7.92 0.39 -14.51
N ASN A 25 9.21 0.05 -14.51
CA ASN A 25 10.09 0.21 -15.66
C ASN A 25 9.55 -0.52 -16.92
N LYS A 26 8.76 -1.59 -16.72
CA LYS A 26 8.05 -2.31 -17.81
C LYS A 26 6.72 -1.68 -18.23
N GLY A 27 6.43 -0.46 -17.79
CA GLY A 27 5.20 0.30 -18.09
C GLY A 27 3.93 -0.14 -17.37
N LYS A 28 4.00 -1.18 -16.53
CA LYS A 28 2.83 -1.67 -15.77
C LYS A 28 2.59 -0.84 -14.50
N PRO A 29 1.34 -0.52 -14.14
CA PRO A 29 1.04 0.21 -12.92
C PRO A 29 1.36 -0.63 -11.68
N LEU A 30 1.93 0.02 -10.68
CA LEU A 30 2.16 -0.49 -9.35
C LEU A 30 1.36 0.38 -8.37
N LEU A 31 0.73 -0.28 -7.42
CA LEU A 31 0.10 0.37 -6.28
C LEU A 31 1.15 0.49 -5.17
N VAL A 32 1.30 1.66 -4.57
CA VAL A 32 2.17 1.88 -3.42
C VAL A 32 1.30 2.24 -2.22
N VAL A 33 1.47 1.51 -1.12
CA VAL A 33 0.76 1.72 0.15
C VAL A 33 1.81 1.80 1.26
N ASP A 34 1.94 2.95 1.92
CA ASP A 34 2.92 3.19 3.00
C ASP A 34 4.32 2.63 2.66
N ASP A 35 4.83 2.99 1.48
CA ASP A 35 6.14 2.58 0.93
C ASP A 35 6.26 1.13 0.45
N TYR A 36 5.21 0.31 0.55
CA TYR A 36 5.17 -1.02 -0.05
C TYR A 36 4.60 -0.99 -1.46
N ALA A 37 5.33 -1.57 -2.42
CA ALA A 37 4.87 -1.68 -3.80
C ALA A 37 4.13 -3.01 -4.04
N PHE A 38 3.03 -2.93 -4.78
CA PHE A 38 2.18 -4.05 -5.15
C PHE A 38 1.95 -4.06 -6.66
N LYS A 39 2.04 -5.24 -7.26
CA LYS A 39 1.70 -5.47 -8.66
C LYS A 39 0.28 -5.99 -8.80
N LEU A 40 -0.38 -5.64 -9.90
CA LEU A 40 -1.71 -6.15 -10.20
C LEU A 40 -1.65 -7.67 -10.42
N ASN A 41 -2.44 -8.42 -9.67
CA ASN A 41 -2.54 -9.87 -9.77
C ASN A 41 -3.77 -10.28 -10.59
N LYS A 42 -4.94 -9.77 -10.21
CA LYS A 42 -6.21 -10.03 -10.91
C LYS A 42 -7.03 -8.76 -10.98
N ALA A 43 -7.68 -8.54 -12.11
CA ALA A 43 -8.67 -7.49 -12.25
C ALA A 43 -10.01 -8.13 -12.64
N THR A 44 -11.05 -7.74 -11.93
CA THR A 44 -12.45 -7.98 -12.27
C THR A 44 -13.05 -6.65 -12.72
N THR A 45 -14.30 -6.65 -13.17
CA THR A 45 -15.01 -5.43 -13.59
C THR A 45 -15.06 -4.36 -12.48
N THR A 46 -15.15 -4.79 -11.22
CA THR A 46 -15.36 -3.89 -10.08
C THR A 46 -14.16 -3.82 -9.14
N THR A 47 -13.32 -4.86 -9.12
CA THR A 47 -12.28 -5.03 -8.09
C THR A 47 -10.94 -5.41 -8.70
N LYS A 48 -9.86 -4.78 -8.20
CA LYS A 48 -8.48 -5.13 -8.54
C LYS A 48 -7.77 -5.72 -7.32
N TYR A 49 -7.24 -6.93 -7.49
CA TYR A 49 -6.43 -7.63 -6.50
C TYR A 49 -4.96 -7.35 -6.79
N TRP A 50 -4.24 -6.93 -5.75
CA TRP A 50 -2.84 -6.56 -5.81
C TRP A 50 -2.04 -7.49 -4.90
N ILE A 51 -0.79 -7.80 -5.29
CA ILE A 51 0.13 -8.63 -4.50
C ILE A 51 1.44 -7.89 -4.32
N CYS A 52 2.04 -8.02 -3.13
CA CYS A 52 3.31 -7.37 -2.84
C CYS A 52 4.39 -7.83 -3.83
N VAL A 53 5.23 -6.91 -4.29
CA VAL A 53 6.34 -7.26 -5.20
C VAL A 53 7.50 -7.93 -4.48
N ILE A 54 7.62 -7.74 -3.17
CA ILE A 54 8.67 -8.31 -2.33
C ILE A 54 8.21 -9.70 -1.86
N ASN A 55 8.92 -10.75 -2.26
CA ASN A 55 8.67 -12.10 -1.74
C ASN A 55 9.06 -12.18 -0.26
N GLY A 56 8.19 -12.71 0.60
CA GLY A 56 8.46 -12.83 2.05
C GLY A 56 8.35 -11.51 2.81
N CYS A 57 7.62 -10.53 2.29
CA CYS A 57 7.42 -9.26 2.97
C CYS A 57 6.63 -9.46 4.28
N ALA A 58 7.23 -9.06 5.41
CA ALA A 58 6.64 -9.17 6.74
C ALA A 58 5.32 -8.39 6.91
N ALA A 59 5.04 -7.41 6.05
CA ALA A 59 3.81 -6.63 6.09
C ALA A 59 2.59 -7.35 5.48
N CYS A 60 2.80 -8.44 4.74
CA CYS A 60 1.71 -9.21 4.11
C CYS A 60 1.74 -10.70 4.43
N ASN A 61 2.40 -11.05 5.55
CA ASN A 61 2.38 -12.38 6.17
C ASN A 61 1.57 -12.34 7.47
#